data_AF-A0A2R6F3Z6-F1
#
_entry.id   AF-A0A2R6F3Z6-F1
#
_cell.length_a   1.000
_cell.length_b   1.000
_cell.length_c   1.000
_cell.angle_alpha   90.00
_cell.angle_beta   90.00
_cell.angle_gamma   90.00
#
_symmetry.space_group_name_H-M   'P 1'
#
loop_
_entity.id
_entity.type
_entity.pdbx_description
1 polymer ?
#
loop_
_entity_poly.entity_id
_entity_poly.type
_entity_poly.pdbx_seq_one_letter_code
_entity_poly.pdbx_strand_id
1 'polypeptide(L)' 'MTDLIVQSAVKERLDGMNVAAEFYEALDGDVEELLETAAHRAEENDRKTVQPRDL' A
#
# COMPACT_ATOMS: atom_id res chain seq x y z
N MET A 1 -3.94 8.08 -11.21
CA MET A 1 -2.50 8.31 -10.90
C MET A 1 -2.30 7.64 -9.56
N THR A 2 -1.25 6.83 -9.41
CA THR A 2 -0.98 6.14 -8.14
C THR A 2 -0.13 7.03 -7.27
N ASP A 3 -0.55 7.23 -6.03
CA ASP A 3 0.06 8.21 -5.13
C ASP A 3 0.98 7.56 -4.10
N LEU A 4 0.75 6.29 -3.75
CA LEU A 4 1.49 5.55 -2.73
C LEU A 4 2.51 4.57 -3.33
N ILE A 5 2.19 3.98 -4.48
CA ILE A 5 3.04 2.95 -5.09
C ILE A 5 3.92 3.47 -6.23
N VAL A 6 5.15 2.94 -6.29
CA VAL A 6 6.09 3.19 -7.40
C VAL A 6 5.93 2.12 -8.47
N GLN A 7 5.29 2.48 -9.59
CA GLN A 7 4.95 1.52 -10.66
C GLN A 7 6.17 0.78 -11.23
N SER A 8 7.33 1.42 -11.32
CA SER A 8 8.56 0.78 -11.82
C SER A 8 9.03 -0.36 -10.91
N ALA A 9 8.98 -0.17 -9.59
CA ALA A 9 9.32 -1.20 -8.62
C ALA A 9 8.34 -2.38 -8.70
N VAL A 10 7.06 -2.10 -8.91
CA VAL A 10 6.05 -3.17 -9.12
C VAL A 10 6.34 -3.97 -10.39
N LYS A 11 6.70 -3.31 -11.50
CA LYS A 11 7.08 -4.01 -12.75
C LYS A 11 8.31 -4.89 -12.57
N GLU A 12 9.31 -4.40 -11.84
CA GLU A 12 10.52 -5.17 -11.53
C GLU A 12 10.18 -6.43 -10.74
N ARG A 13 9.27 -6.35 -9.79
CA ARG A 13 8.84 -7.51 -8.97
C ARG A 13 7.96 -8.52 -9.72
N LEU A 14 7.35 -8.11 -10.83
CA LEU A 14 6.51 -8.97 -11.66
C LEU A 14 7.26 -9.51 -12.90
N ASP A 15 8.59 -9.34 -12.95
CA ASP A 15 9.53 -10.01 -13.87
C ASP A 15 8.98 -10.35 -15.26
N GLY A 16 8.94 -9.34 -16.14
CA GLY A 16 8.61 -9.53 -17.56
C GLY A 16 7.12 -9.62 -17.88
N MET A 17 6.24 -9.45 -16.90
CA MET A 17 4.80 -9.31 -17.14
C MET A 17 4.46 -7.90 -17.64
N ASN A 18 3.55 -7.85 -18.62
CA ASN A 18 2.85 -6.61 -18.93
C ASN A 18 1.80 -6.36 -17.85
N VAL A 19 1.82 -5.17 -17.27
CA VAL A 19 0.92 -4.79 -16.17
C VAL A 19 -0.06 -3.75 -16.68
N ALA A 20 -1.36 -4.01 -16.51
CA ALA A 20 -2.42 -3.09 -16.89
C ALA A 20 -2.41 -1.84 -16.00
N ALA A 21 -2.87 -0.70 -16.52
CA ALA A 21 -2.96 0.54 -15.74
C ALA A 21 -3.88 0.38 -14.52
N GLU A 22 -5.02 -0.29 -14.69
CA GLU A 22 -6.01 -0.58 -13.65
C GLU A 22 -5.44 -1.42 -12.49
N PHE A 23 -4.42 -2.24 -12.76
CA PHE A 23 -3.75 -3.00 -11.70
C PHE A 23 -3.03 -2.06 -10.72
N TYR A 24 -2.40 -0.99 -11.22
CA TYR A 24 -1.73 -0.04 -10.35
C TYR A 24 -2.73 0.72 -9.48
N GLU A 25 -3.87 1.11 -10.06
CA GLU A 25 -4.92 1.81 -9.31
C GLU A 25 -5.52 0.93 -8.22
N ALA A 26 -5.80 -0.34 -8.53
CA ALA A 26 -6.27 -1.31 -7.55
C ALA A 26 -5.25 -1.54 -6.42
N LEU A 27 -3.98 -1.75 -6.77
CA LEU A 27 -2.92 -1.97 -5.78
C LEU A 27 -2.67 -0.73 -4.91
N ASP A 28 -2.75 0.47 -5.47
CA ASP A 28 -2.60 1.72 -4.72
C ASP A 28 -3.71 1.87 -3.68
N GLY A 29 -4.96 1.55 -4.05
CA GLY A 29 -6.10 1.54 -3.13
C GLY A 29 -5.96 0.49 -2.01
N ASP A 30 -5.50 -0.72 -2.34
CA ASP A 30 -5.25 -1.76 -1.33
C ASP A 30 -4.15 -1.31 -0.32
N VAL A 31 -3.12 -0.61 -0.80
CA VAL A 31 -2.06 -0.06 0.06
C VAL A 31 -2.58 1.09 0.92
N GLU A 32 -3.44 1.94 0.37
CA GLU A 32 -4.11 3.02 1.11
C GLU A 32 -4.93 2.45 2.28
N GLU A 33 -5.83 1.50 2.01
CA GLU A 33 -6.67 0.87 3.04
C GLU A 33 -5.84 0.19 4.13
N LEU A 34 -4.73 -0.46 3.74
CA LEU A 34 -3.82 -1.11 4.67
C LEU A 34 -3.09 -0.09 5.57
N LEU A 35 -2.67 1.05 5.03
CA LEU A 35 -2.06 2.13 5.81
C LEU A 35 -3.07 2.82 6.74
N GLU A 36 -4.29 3.06 6.27
CA GLU A 36 -5.38 3.63 7.08
C GLU A 36 -5.72 2.71 8.25
N THR A 37 -5.84 1.41 8.00
CA THR A 37 -6.10 0.41 9.03
C THR A 37 -4.99 0.37 10.07
N ALA A 38 -3.73 0.41 9.63
CA ALA A 38 -2.58 0.40 10.53
C ALA A 38 -2.48 1.69 11.35
N ALA A 39 -2.76 2.85 10.76
CA ALA A 39 -2.85 4.11 11.47
C ALA A 39 -3.97 4.07 12.52
N HIS A 40 -5.15 3.58 12.14
CA HIS A 40 -6.31 3.46 13.03
C HIS A 40 -6.01 2.58 14.24
N ARG A 41 -5.44 1.39 14.04
CA ARG A 41 -5.05 0.49 15.15
C ARG A 41 -4.00 1.12 16.06
N ALA A 42 -3.05 1.89 15.51
CA ALA A 42 -2.09 2.61 16.33
C ALA A 42 -2.78 3.68 17.20
N GLU A 43 -3.71 4.45 16.62
CA GLU A 43 -4.49 5.46 17.33
C GLU A 43 -5.41 4.87 18.40
N GLU A 44 -6.13 3.78 18.11
CA GLU A 44 -6.98 3.07 19.08
C GLU A 44 -6.20 2.53 20.29
N ASN A 45 -4.88 2.35 20.14
CA ASN A 45 -3.99 1.91 21.20
C ASN A 45 -3.19 3.07 21.82
N ASP A 46 -3.65 4.32 21.67
CA ASP A 46 -3.03 5.54 22.18
C ASP A 46 -1.56 5.73 21.73
N ARG A 47 -1.21 5.26 20.53
CA ARG A 47 0.14 5.38 19.97
C ARG A 47 0.17 6.36 18.80
N LYS A 48 1.32 7.03 18.65
CA LYS A 48 1.67 7.86 17.49
C LYS A 48 2.67 7.19 16.54
N THR A 49 3.02 5.95 16.83
CA THR A 49 3.95 5.15 16.03
C THR A 49 3.23 3.89 15.57
N VAL A 50 3.05 3.77 14.26
CA VAL A 50 2.59 2.55 13.59
C VAL A 50 3.68 1.48 13.74
N GLN A 51 3.27 0.28 14.11
CA GLN A 51 4.13 -0.87 14.38
C GLN A 51 3.75 -2.05 13.47
N PRO A 52 4.61 -3.07 13.31
CA PRO A 52 4.29 -4.23 12.48
C PRO A 52 2.99 -4.96 12.85
N ARG A 53 2.57 -4.87 14.12
CA ARG A 53 1.29 -5.45 14.60
C ARG A 53 0.05 -4.69 14.17
N ASP A 54 0.22 -3.48 13.63
CA ASP A 54 -0.87 -2.65 13.15
C ASP A 54 -1.18 -2.93 11.67
N LEU A 55 -0.22 -3.49 10.92
CA LEU A 55 -0.45 -3.97 9.56
C LEU A 55 -1.48 -5.11 9.53
#